data_AF-A0A9D2S0E7-F1
#
_entry.id   AF-A0A9D2S0E7-F1
#
_cell.length_a   1.000
_cell.length_b   1.000
_cell.length_c   1.000
_cell.angle_alpha   90.00
_cell.angle_beta   90.00
_cell.angle_gamma   90.00
#
_symmetry.space_group_name_H-M   'P 1'
#
loop_
_entity.id
_entity.type
_entity.pdbx_description
1 polymer ?
#
loop_
_entity_poly.entity_id
_entity_poly.type
_entity_poly.pdbx_seq_one_letter_code
_entity_poly.pdbx_strand_id
1 'polypeptide(L)'
;VLVDMPYRDSFTETSQTKAALHGYLLNSNSVDSFLEEVLSQCVWNLLPATDLLYEAYKSWYKKTSPSGNTIGRNEFIDSVKDYVIRKTKNDPDFEWEWTDSCRWKSHIDFSVNEPLVTNYNVYPFMGIYDAIRYFTSVDYSKLSDKYSGLKRRNCNVNSAQGTPANDEEK
;
A
#
# COMPACT_ATOMS: atom_id res chain seq x y z
N VAL A 1 -44.36 -45.20 -7.35
CA VAL A 1 -43.46 -44.72 -8.41
C VAL A 1 -42.58 -43.67 -7.78
N LEU A 2 -41.31 -43.98 -7.50
CA LEU A 2 -40.34 -42.96 -7.10
C LEU A 2 -40.09 -42.12 -8.35
N VAL A 3 -40.53 -40.86 -8.31
CA VAL A 3 -40.29 -39.91 -9.39
C VAL A 3 -38.83 -39.49 -9.24
N ASP A 4 -37.98 -39.88 -10.19
CA ASP A 4 -36.60 -39.43 -10.22
C ASP A 4 -36.56 -37.91 -10.27
N MET A 5 -36.05 -37.30 -9.19
CA MET A 5 -35.78 -35.87 -9.18
C MET A 5 -34.68 -35.62 -10.23
N PRO A 6 -34.86 -34.66 -11.16
CA PRO A 6 -33.85 -34.37 -12.15
C PRO A 6 -32.57 -33.91 -11.46
N TYR A 7 -31.48 -34.63 -11.74
CA TYR A 7 -30.14 -34.31 -11.25
C TYR A 7 -29.74 -32.92 -11.76
N ARG A 8 -29.37 -32.02 -10.85
CA ARG A 8 -28.93 -30.65 -11.19
C ARG A 8 -27.42 -30.55 -11.03
N ASP A 9 -26.75 -30.28 -12.15
CA ASP A 9 -25.30 -30.09 -12.21
C ASP A 9 -24.85 -28.65 -11.96
N SER A 10 -25.79 -27.72 -11.83
CA SER A 10 -25.50 -26.29 -11.72
C SER A 10 -26.37 -25.59 -10.69
N PHE A 11 -25.77 -24.61 -10.02
CA PHE A 11 -26.47 -23.73 -9.10
C PHE A 11 -27.35 -22.74 -9.88
N THR A 12 -28.49 -22.36 -9.28
CA THR A 12 -29.37 -21.35 -9.86
C THR A 12 -28.76 -19.96 -9.65
N GLU A 13 -28.15 -19.40 -10.70
CA GLU A 13 -27.61 -18.05 -10.68
C GLU A 13 -28.70 -17.00 -10.93
N THR A 14 -29.18 -16.38 -9.85
CA THR A 14 -30.06 -15.20 -9.91
C THR A 14 -29.25 -13.90 -9.79
N SER A 15 -29.83 -12.76 -10.17
CA SER A 15 -29.21 -11.44 -9.95
C SER A 15 -28.91 -11.18 -8.47
N GLN A 16 -29.79 -11.65 -7.58
CA GLN A 16 -29.62 -11.55 -6.13
C GLN A 16 -28.44 -12.39 -5.62
N THR A 17 -28.28 -13.63 -6.11
CA THR A 17 -27.14 -14.47 -5.72
C THR A 17 -25.82 -13.91 -6.25
N LYS A 18 -25.80 -13.30 -7.44
CA LYS A 18 -24.60 -12.60 -7.96
C LYS A 18 -24.24 -11.37 -7.13
N ALA A 19 -25.24 -10.58 -6.75
CA ALA A 19 -25.04 -9.42 -5.88
C ALA A 19 -24.55 -9.83 -4.47
N ALA A 20 -25.13 -10.88 -3.89
CA ALA A 20 -24.71 -11.42 -2.59
C ALA A 20 -23.27 -11.98 -2.64
N LEU A 21 -22.91 -12.70 -3.70
CA LEU A 21 -21.53 -13.18 -3.92
C LEU A 21 -20.55 -12.02 -4.08
N HIS A 22 -20.91 -11.00 -4.85
CA HIS A 22 -20.09 -9.81 -5.00
C HIS A 22 -19.88 -9.05 -3.67
N GLY A 23 -20.94 -8.93 -2.86
CA GLY A 23 -20.86 -8.36 -1.51
C GLY A 23 -19.97 -9.18 -0.59
N TYR A 24 -20.09 -10.51 -0.62
CA TYR A 24 -19.20 -11.40 0.13
C TYR A 24 -17.73 -11.23 -0.28
N LEU A 25 -17.45 -11.18 -1.59
CA LEU A 25 -16.09 -11.01 -2.10
C LEU A 25 -15.46 -9.69 -1.64
N LEU A 26 -16.21 -8.59 -1.72
CA LEU A 26 -15.78 -7.29 -1.22
C LEU A 26 -15.49 -7.31 0.28
N ASN A 27 -16.39 -7.89 1.08
CA ASN A 27 -16.22 -8.01 2.53
C ASN A 27 -15.10 -8.99 2.93
N SER A 28 -14.79 -9.96 2.07
CA SER A 28 -13.71 -10.94 2.29
C SER A 28 -12.34 -10.45 1.82
N ASN A 29 -12.26 -9.27 1.19
CA ASN A 29 -10.99 -8.77 0.67
C ASN A 29 -10.10 -8.29 1.82
N SER A 30 -9.17 -9.16 2.22
CA SER A 30 -8.17 -8.88 3.25
C SER A 30 -7.28 -7.68 2.89
N VAL A 31 -7.10 -7.38 1.60
CA VAL A 31 -6.31 -6.22 1.14
C VAL A 31 -7.03 -4.91 1.45
N ASP A 32 -8.35 -4.85 1.21
CA ASP A 32 -9.15 -3.65 1.51
C ASP A 32 -9.12 -3.35 3.02
N SER A 33 -9.32 -4.38 3.84
CA SER A 33 -9.27 -4.26 5.31
C SER A 33 -7.89 -3.78 5.79
N PHE A 34 -6.82 -4.34 5.23
CA PHE A 34 -5.46 -3.93 5.53
C PHE A 34 -5.22 -2.45 5.16
N LEU A 35 -5.63 -2.03 3.97
CA LEU A 35 -5.41 -0.65 3.50
C LEU A 35 -6.20 0.37 4.34
N GLU A 36 -7.43 0.06 4.74
CA GLU A 36 -8.21 0.95 5.62
C GLU A 36 -7.54 1.17 6.98
N GLU A 37 -6.99 0.12 7.58
CA GLU A 37 -6.27 0.21 8.86
C GLU A 37 -4.95 0.98 8.69
N VAL A 38 -4.16 0.60 7.69
CA VAL A 38 -2.80 1.08 7.50
C VAL A 38 -2.75 2.52 7.02
N LEU A 39 -3.54 2.91 6.02
CA LEU A 39 -3.43 4.23 5.39
C LEU A 39 -3.72 5.38 6.36
N SER A 40 -4.49 5.12 7.42
CA SER A 40 -4.80 6.09 8.48
C SER A 40 -3.60 6.40 9.39
N GLN A 41 -2.64 5.48 9.50
CA GLN A 41 -1.48 5.59 10.38
C GLN A 41 -0.21 6.04 9.66
N CYS A 42 -0.22 6.03 8.32
CA CYS A 42 0.95 6.38 7.52
C CYS A 42 1.32 7.86 7.67
N VAL A 43 2.62 8.14 7.76
CA VAL A 43 3.13 9.52 7.83
C VAL A 43 3.83 9.91 6.53
N TRP A 44 4.47 8.95 5.86
CA TRP A 44 5.12 9.19 4.58
C TRP A 44 4.16 9.56 3.45
N ASN A 45 4.64 10.42 2.54
CA ASN A 45 3.85 10.84 1.37
C ASN A 45 3.96 9.86 0.19
N LEU A 46 4.90 8.91 0.24
CA LEU A 46 5.08 7.85 -0.75
C LEU A 46 5.26 6.51 -0.02
N LEU A 47 4.41 5.56 -0.37
CA LEU A 47 4.43 4.20 0.13
C LEU A 47 4.74 3.24 -1.01
N PRO A 48 5.97 2.68 -1.05
CA PRO A 48 6.34 1.67 -2.04
C PRO A 48 5.41 0.46 -1.98
N ALA A 49 4.78 0.10 -3.11
CA ALA A 49 3.81 -1.01 -3.16
C ALA A 49 4.44 -2.34 -2.78
N THR A 50 5.70 -2.52 -3.13
CA THR A 50 6.34 -3.83 -3.16
C THR A 50 7.20 -4.06 -1.95
N ASP A 51 8.02 -3.08 -1.64
CA ASP A 51 9.06 -3.21 -0.65
C ASP A 51 8.54 -2.79 0.72
N LEU A 52 7.46 -1.99 0.76
CA LEU A 52 6.80 -1.55 1.98
C LEU A 52 5.44 -2.23 2.16
N LEU A 53 4.48 -1.92 1.29
CA LEU A 53 3.08 -2.32 1.47
C LEU A 53 2.89 -3.83 1.42
N TYR A 54 3.52 -4.54 0.47
CA TYR A 54 3.38 -5.99 0.36
C TYR A 54 4.06 -6.74 1.53
N GLU A 55 5.21 -6.28 2.01
CA GLU A 55 5.87 -6.86 3.19
C GLU A 55 5.06 -6.63 4.48
N ALA A 56 4.53 -5.41 4.65
CA ALA A 56 3.62 -5.09 5.74
C ALA A 56 2.32 -5.93 5.64
N TYR A 57 1.79 -6.12 4.43
CA TYR A 57 0.61 -6.96 4.20
C TYR A 57 0.86 -8.41 4.59
N LYS A 58 1.99 -9.01 4.19
CA LYS A 58 2.31 -10.41 4.54
C LYS A 58 2.36 -10.62 6.05
N SER A 59 2.97 -9.68 6.77
CA SER A 59 3.10 -9.77 8.22
C SER A 59 1.78 -9.48 8.95
N TRP A 60 0.97 -8.53 8.47
CA TRP A 60 -0.40 -8.30 8.94
C TRP A 60 -1.28 -9.53 8.69
N TYR A 61 -1.27 -10.07 7.46
CA TYR A 61 -2.09 -11.22 7.07
C TYR A 61 -1.77 -12.46 7.89
N LYS A 62 -0.48 -12.71 8.18
CA LYS A 62 -0.06 -13.82 9.06
C LYS A 62 -0.61 -13.68 10.50
N LYS A 63 -0.81 -12.45 10.98
CA LYS A 63 -1.42 -12.19 12.30
C LYS A 63 -2.94 -12.43 12.25
N THR A 64 -3.61 -11.95 11.21
CA THR A 64 -5.08 -12.04 11.06
C THR A 64 -5.55 -13.44 10.67
N SER A 65 -4.77 -14.16 9.87
CA SER A 65 -5.11 -15.48 9.32
C SER A 65 -3.87 -16.39 9.31
N PRO A 66 -3.52 -17.01 10.45
CA PRO A 66 -2.29 -17.79 10.59
C PRO A 66 -2.26 -19.04 9.70
N SER A 67 -3.42 -19.54 9.28
CA SER A 67 -3.56 -20.71 8.40
C SER A 67 -3.92 -20.36 6.95
N GLY A 68 -4.03 -19.06 6.63
CA GLY A 68 -4.38 -18.60 5.28
C GLY A 68 -3.17 -18.53 4.36
N ASN A 69 -3.39 -18.67 3.06
CA ASN A 69 -2.36 -18.41 2.05
C ASN A 69 -2.35 -16.93 1.70
N THR A 70 -1.17 -16.32 1.74
CA THR A 70 -0.98 -14.95 1.25
C THR A 70 -1.16 -14.88 -0.26
N ILE A 71 -1.85 -13.84 -0.69
CA ILE A 71 -2.07 -13.47 -2.09
C ILE A 71 -0.72 -13.19 -2.77
N GLY A 72 -0.62 -13.52 -4.07
CA GLY A 72 0.57 -13.22 -4.86
C GLY A 72 0.80 -11.71 -5.00
N ARG A 73 2.07 -11.29 -5.14
CA ARG A 73 2.45 -9.88 -5.23
C ARG A 73 1.69 -9.09 -6.31
N ASN A 74 1.55 -9.65 -7.52
CA ASN A 74 0.89 -8.94 -8.62
C ASN A 74 -0.60 -8.75 -8.35
N GLU A 75 -1.26 -9.79 -7.84
CA GLU A 75 -2.67 -9.76 -7.46
C GLU A 75 -2.92 -8.78 -6.29
N PHE A 76 -1.97 -8.68 -5.35
CA PHE A 76 -1.99 -7.62 -4.33
C PHE A 76 -1.92 -6.22 -4.95
N ILE A 77 -0.97 -5.99 -5.88
CA ILE A 77 -0.82 -4.69 -6.54
C ILE A 77 -2.09 -4.31 -7.31
N ASP A 78 -2.67 -5.24 -8.04
CA ASP A 78 -3.90 -5.01 -8.79
C ASP A 78 -5.08 -4.71 -7.85
N SER A 79 -5.16 -5.43 -6.72
CA SER A 79 -6.16 -5.16 -5.67
C SER A 79 -6.01 -3.75 -5.07
N VAL A 80 -4.77 -3.30 -4.82
CA VAL A 80 -4.48 -1.95 -4.31
C VAL A 80 -4.91 -0.89 -5.33
N LYS A 81 -4.61 -1.08 -6.62
CA LYS A 81 -5.03 -0.17 -7.69
C LYS A 81 -6.55 -0.07 -7.75
N ASP A 82 -7.24 -1.20 -7.72
CA ASP A 82 -8.71 -1.25 -7.73
C ASP A 82 -9.31 -0.58 -6.49
N TYR A 83 -8.68 -0.74 -5.32
CA TYR A 83 -9.07 -0.03 -4.10
C TYR A 83 -8.97 1.49 -4.26
N VAL A 84 -7.83 2.00 -4.75
CA VAL A 84 -7.64 3.43 -4.97
C VAL A 84 -8.63 3.99 -5.98
N ILE A 85 -8.85 3.30 -7.09
CA ILE A 85 -9.80 3.72 -8.13
C ILE A 85 -11.23 3.76 -7.56
N ARG A 86 -11.64 2.76 -6.78
CA ARG A 86 -12.97 2.73 -6.14
C ARG A 86 -13.13 3.86 -5.13
N LYS A 87 -12.15 4.04 -4.22
CA LYS A 87 -12.22 5.09 -3.19
C LYS A 87 -12.19 6.48 -3.81
N THR A 88 -11.34 6.72 -4.81
CA THR A 88 -11.30 8.01 -5.52
C THR A 88 -12.60 8.36 -6.23
N LYS A 89 -13.33 7.35 -6.75
CA LYS A 89 -14.65 7.55 -7.37
C LYS A 89 -15.73 7.89 -6.35
N ASN A 90 -15.67 7.29 -5.16
CA ASN A 90 -16.66 7.50 -4.11
C ASN A 90 -16.38 8.79 -3.32
N ASP A 91 -15.12 9.08 -3.04
CA ASP A 91 -14.64 10.15 -2.17
C ASP A 91 -13.64 11.05 -2.94
N PRO A 92 -14.06 12.26 -3.36
CA PRO A 92 -13.20 13.20 -4.08
C PRO A 92 -11.96 13.61 -3.27
N ASP A 93 -12.10 13.67 -1.95
CA ASP A 93 -11.08 14.11 -0.98
C ASP A 93 -10.05 13.02 -0.62
N PHE A 94 -10.15 11.83 -1.22
CA PHE A 94 -9.26 10.73 -0.89
C PHE A 94 -7.78 11.04 -1.16
N GLU A 95 -6.93 11.11 -0.16
CA GLU A 95 -5.58 11.70 -0.32
C GLU A 95 -4.63 10.90 -1.22
N TRP A 96 -4.89 9.61 -1.46
CA TRP A 96 -3.95 8.70 -2.12
C TRP A 96 -4.22 8.52 -3.61
N GLU A 97 -3.14 8.43 -4.38
CA GLU A 97 -3.11 8.17 -5.82
C GLU A 97 -2.09 7.07 -6.12
N TRP A 98 -2.35 6.26 -7.15
CA TRP A 98 -1.39 5.28 -7.64
C TRP A 98 -0.35 5.93 -8.56
N THR A 99 0.93 5.60 -8.36
CA THR A 99 2.02 6.01 -9.25
C THR A 99 2.86 4.83 -9.67
N ASP A 100 3.17 4.75 -10.97
CA ASP A 100 4.04 3.70 -11.50
C ASP A 100 5.53 4.00 -11.27
N SER A 101 5.89 5.28 -11.10
CA SER A 101 7.27 5.67 -10.85
C SER A 101 7.37 7.03 -10.18
N CYS A 102 7.83 7.05 -8.93
CA CYS A 102 8.13 8.26 -8.18
C CYS A 102 9.51 8.18 -7.53
N ARG A 103 10.26 9.30 -7.57
CA ARG A 103 11.52 9.43 -6.82
C ARG A 103 11.22 9.62 -5.33
N TRP A 104 11.86 8.82 -4.48
CA TRP A 104 11.59 8.85 -3.03
C TRP A 104 12.09 10.12 -2.35
N LYS A 105 13.20 10.71 -2.82
CA LYS A 105 13.93 11.80 -2.14
C LYS A 105 13.09 13.04 -1.82
N SER A 106 12.00 13.28 -2.55
CA SER A 106 11.09 14.43 -2.32
C SER A 106 9.83 14.07 -1.52
N HIS A 107 9.58 12.80 -1.24
CA HIS A 107 8.31 12.31 -0.70
C HIS A 107 8.46 11.47 0.57
N ILE A 108 9.64 10.89 0.80
CA ILE A 108 9.96 10.09 1.99
C ILE A 108 10.98 10.86 2.80
N ASP A 109 10.62 11.16 4.05
CA ASP A 109 11.53 11.72 5.04
C ASP A 109 11.93 10.60 6.02
N PHE A 110 13.18 10.16 5.94
CA PHE A 110 13.72 9.12 6.81
C PHE A 110 14.07 9.62 8.23
N SER A 111 13.99 10.93 8.48
CA SER A 111 14.07 11.45 9.85
C SER A 111 12.81 11.13 10.66
N VAL A 112 11.67 10.97 9.97
CA VAL A 112 10.39 10.63 10.58
C VAL A 112 10.20 9.12 10.51
N ASN A 113 10.02 8.51 11.68
CA ASN A 113 9.79 7.08 11.78
C ASN A 113 8.39 6.70 11.29
N GLU A 114 8.31 5.82 10.31
CA GLU A 114 7.04 5.33 9.78
C GLU A 114 6.50 4.20 10.69
N PRO A 115 5.24 4.32 11.17
CA PRO A 115 4.63 3.31 12.02
C PRO A 115 4.61 1.92 11.37
N LEU A 116 4.39 1.84 10.06
CA LEU A 116 4.38 0.57 9.33
C LEU A 116 5.73 -0.16 9.36
N VAL A 117 6.81 0.59 9.13
CA VAL A 117 8.17 0.01 9.12
C VAL A 117 8.48 -0.58 10.48
N THR A 118 8.08 0.11 11.55
CA THR A 118 8.30 -0.32 12.94
C THR A 118 7.40 -1.49 13.34
N ASN A 119 6.11 -1.43 13.03
CA ASN A 119 5.12 -2.42 13.46
C ASN A 119 5.28 -3.77 12.75
N TYR A 120 5.78 -3.74 11.51
CA TYR A 120 5.87 -4.91 10.64
C TYR A 120 7.31 -5.31 10.29
N ASN A 121 8.32 -4.63 10.86
CA ASN A 121 9.75 -4.89 10.66
C ASN A 121 10.13 -4.99 9.17
N VAL A 122 9.79 -3.94 8.41
CA VAL A 122 9.95 -3.96 6.95
C VAL A 122 11.36 -3.54 6.54
N TYR A 123 12.12 -4.48 6.00
CA TYR A 123 13.41 -4.23 5.35
C TYR A 123 13.19 -3.94 3.86
N PRO A 124 13.89 -2.98 3.24
CA PRO A 124 15.12 -2.30 3.68
C PRO A 124 14.92 -0.99 4.45
N PHE A 125 13.68 -0.56 4.69
CA PHE A 125 13.38 0.75 5.29
C PHE A 125 13.68 0.86 6.78
N MET A 126 13.89 -0.28 7.44
CA MET A 126 14.27 -0.32 8.85
C MET A 126 15.65 0.31 9.07
N GLY A 127 15.70 1.30 9.95
CA GLY A 127 16.93 1.97 10.32
C GLY A 127 17.87 1.02 11.07
N ILE A 128 19.15 1.06 10.70
CA ILE A 128 20.23 0.36 11.41
C ILE A 128 20.82 1.34 12.42
N TYR A 129 20.85 0.93 13.68
CA TYR A 129 21.48 1.71 14.74
C TYR A 129 23.01 1.62 14.61
N ASP A 130 23.66 2.75 14.35
CA ASP A 130 25.11 2.89 14.38
C ASP A 130 25.54 3.30 15.80
N ALA A 131 26.07 2.32 16.55
CA ALA A 131 26.54 2.52 17.92
C ALA A 131 27.73 3.47 18.03
N ILE A 132 28.52 3.65 16.96
CA ILE A 132 29.68 4.54 16.96
C ILE A 132 29.23 6.00 16.84
N ARG A 133 28.22 6.24 16.01
CA ARG A 133 27.69 7.58 15.72
C ARG A 133 26.45 7.95 16.53
N TYR A 134 25.96 7.03 17.37
CA TYR A 134 24.77 7.17 18.21
C TYR A 134 23.55 7.67 17.43
N PHE A 135 23.37 7.15 16.20
CA PHE A 135 22.24 7.51 15.36
C PHE A 135 21.73 6.31 14.59
N THR A 136 20.46 6.36 14.21
CA THR A 136 19.83 5.35 13.37
C THR A 136 19.75 5.89 11.95
N SER A 137 20.31 5.15 10.99
CA SER A 137 20.18 5.46 9.56
C SER A 137 19.58 4.32 8.78
N VAL A 138 18.77 4.65 7.79
CA VAL A 138 18.39 3.70 6.74
C VAL A 138 19.59 3.46 5.83
N ASP A 139 19.76 2.22 5.38
CA ASP A 139 20.80 1.84 4.44
C ASP A 139 20.41 2.28 3.01
N TYR A 140 20.88 3.47 2.62
CA TYR A 140 20.60 4.05 1.31
C TYR A 140 21.08 3.19 0.13
N SER A 141 22.05 2.29 0.33
CA SER A 141 22.57 1.44 -0.74
C SER A 141 21.58 0.38 -1.21
N LYS A 142 20.64 0.00 -0.34
CA LYS A 142 19.59 -0.99 -0.62
C LYS A 142 18.31 -0.36 -1.17
N LEU A 143 18.22 0.97 -1.17
CA LEU A 143 17.06 1.70 -1.65
C LEU A 143 17.15 1.90 -3.16
N SER A 144 16.03 1.69 -3.85
CA SER A 144 15.87 2.06 -5.26
C SER A 144 15.70 3.58 -5.36
N ASP A 145 16.20 4.20 -6.43
CA ASP A 145 15.98 5.64 -6.68
C ASP A 145 14.52 5.96 -7.00
N LYS A 146 13.77 4.96 -7.52
CA LYS A 146 12.37 5.10 -7.89
C LYS A 146 11.53 3.94 -7.36
N TYR A 147 10.32 4.25 -6.93
CA TYR A 147 9.33 3.29 -6.46
C TYR A 147 8.00 3.47 -7.19
N SER A 148 7.31 2.35 -7.38
CA SER A 148 5.88 2.33 -7.69
C SER A 148 5.09 2.16 -6.41
N GLY A 149 3.89 2.73 -6.34
CA GLY A 149 2.99 2.55 -5.21
C GLY A 149 2.04 3.70 -4.96
N LEU A 150 1.71 3.93 -3.69
CA LEU A 150 0.75 4.95 -3.29
C LEU A 150 1.47 6.26 -2.98
N LYS A 151 1.01 7.34 -3.58
CA LYS A 151 1.50 8.69 -3.36
C LYS A 151 0.35 9.57 -2.87
N ARG A 152 0.62 10.49 -1.95
CA ARG A 152 -0.33 11.53 -1.57
C ARG A 152 -0.46 12.60 -2.66
N ARG A 153 -1.69 12.96 -3.03
CA ARG A 153 -2.02 14.00 -4.01
C ARG A 153 -1.52 15.38 -3.56
N ASN A 154 -1.68 15.69 -2.27
CA ASN A 154 -1.29 16.96 -1.68
C ASN A 154 0.08 16.88 -0.99
N CYS A 155 1.14 16.57 -1.74
CA CYS A 155 2.49 16.78 -1.22
C CYS A 155 2.81 18.29 -1.31
N ASN A 156 2.54 19.04 -0.25
CA ASN A 156 3.09 20.40 -0.09
C ASN A 156 4.61 20.26 0.08
N VAL A 157 5.31 20.15 -1.04
CA VAL A 157 6.75 20.32 -1.08
C VAL A 157 7.00 21.80 -0.85
N ASN A 158 7.20 22.18 0.42
CA ASN A 158 7.82 23.47 0.72
C ASN A 158 9.14 23.51 -0.05
N SER A 159 9.18 24.42 -1.00
CA SER A 159 10.23 24.64 -1.95
C SER A 159 11.51 25.06 -1.24
N ALA A 160 12.35 24.08 -0.89
CA ALA A 160 13.78 24.33 -0.68
C ALA A 160 14.46 24.51 -2.05
N GLN A 161 14.02 25.52 -2.81
CA GLN A 161 14.82 26.14 -3.86
C GLN A 161 15.83 27.03 -3.14
N GLY A 162 16.95 26.45 -2.70
CA GLY A 162 18.14 27.23 -2.43
C GLY A 162 18.61 27.81 -3.76
N THR A 163 18.30 29.08 -4.01
CA THR A 163 18.91 29.87 -5.08
C THR A 163 20.40 30.02 -4.76
N PRO A 164 21.36 29.51 -5.55
CA PRO A 164 22.66 30.14 -5.61
C PRO A 164 22.48 31.32 -6.58
N ALA A 165 22.42 32.53 -6.02
CA ALA A 165 22.60 33.73 -6.81
C ALA A 165 24.08 33.73 -7.26
N ASN A 166 24.32 33.24 -8.47
CA ASN A 166 25.58 33.47 -9.16
C ASN A 166 25.59 34.91 -9.69
N ASP A 167 26.76 35.51 -9.52
CA ASP A 167 27.18 36.81 -10.02
C ASP A 167 26.84 37.06 -11.50
N GLU A 168 26.43 38.29 -11.84
CA GLU A 168 26.89 39.00 -13.05
C GLU A 168 26.52 40.50 -13.01
N GLU A 169 27.51 41.32 -13.39
CA GLU A 169 27.48 42.70 -13.88
C GLU A 169 27.11 43.88 -12.95
N LYS A 170 28.15 44.56 -12.43
CA LYS A 170 28.57 45.87 -12.99
C LYS A 170 29.97 46.31 -12.55
#